data_AF-A0A843T3B0-F1
#
_entry.id   AF-A0A843T3B0-F1
#
_cell.length_a   1.000
_cell.length_b   1.000
_cell.length_c   1.000
_cell.angle_alpha   90.00
_cell.angle_beta   90.00
_cell.angle_gamma   90.00
#
_symmetry.space_group_name_H-M   'P 1'
#
loop_
_entity.id
_entity.type
_entity.pdbx_description
1 polymer ?
#
loop_
_entity_poly.entity_id
_entity_poly.type
_entity_poly.pdbx_seq_one_letter_code
_entity_poly.pdbx_strand_id
1 'polypeptide(L)'
;MGWIDFDVASTTLESPEWQNTMVLEADVSEAVSRLKQEDGKDITLNGSTTLLRSLLSAGLVDGLRLFLHPVAVGSGHRLFGSGEALGVLKLSECHPYDSGVVSLTYHPAER
;
A
#
# COMPACT_ATOMS: atom_id res chain seq x y z
N MET A 1 -23.46 5.07 3.92
CA MET A 1 -22.17 5.26 3.23
C MET A 1 -21.12 5.27 4.33
N GLY A 2 -20.25 4.26 4.42
CA GLY A 2 -19.22 4.24 5.47
C GLY A 2 -18.15 5.29 5.18
N TRP A 3 -17.71 6.00 6.21
CA TRP A 3 -16.65 6.99 6.11
C TRP A 3 -15.31 6.29 5.83
N ILE A 4 -14.41 6.98 5.12
CA ILE A 4 -13.02 6.55 4.96
C ILE A 4 -12.21 7.31 6.00
N ASP A 5 -11.47 6.58 6.82
CA ASP A 5 -10.49 7.13 7.74
C ASP A 5 -9.11 7.16 7.07
N PHE A 6 -8.34 8.20 7.35
CA PHE A 6 -7.01 8.43 6.77
C PHE A 6 -5.95 8.40 7.87
N ASP A 7 -5.12 7.36 7.86
CA ASP A 7 -3.92 7.28 8.69
C ASP A 7 -2.71 7.81 7.93
N VAL A 8 -2.05 8.84 8.49
CA VAL A 8 -0.93 9.53 7.84
C VAL A 8 0.36 9.25 8.60
N ALA A 9 1.29 8.55 7.95
CA ALA A 9 2.66 8.42 8.43
C ALA A 9 3.45 9.68 8.03
N SER A 10 3.77 10.55 9.00
CA SER A 10 4.55 11.76 8.78
C SER A 10 5.45 12.07 9.98
N THR A 11 6.65 12.58 9.71
CA THR A 11 7.60 13.02 10.75
C THR A 11 7.53 14.52 11.01
N THR A 12 6.76 15.28 10.22
CA THR A 12 6.72 16.76 10.28
C THR A 12 5.32 17.34 10.35
N LEU A 13 4.29 16.52 10.11
CA LEU A 13 2.90 16.98 10.17
C LEU A 13 2.37 16.73 11.57
N GLU A 14 2.09 17.79 12.32
CA GLU A 14 1.57 17.69 13.70
C GLU A 14 0.06 17.89 13.75
N SER A 15 -0.48 18.83 12.97
CA SER A 15 -1.91 19.18 12.97
C SER A 15 -2.50 19.07 11.57
N PRO A 16 -3.09 17.92 11.18
CA PRO A 16 -3.77 17.80 9.90
C PRO A 16 -5.06 18.64 9.90
N GLU A 17 -5.27 19.40 8.83
CA GLU A 17 -6.49 20.21 8.66
C GLU A 17 -7.65 19.43 8.00
N TRP A 18 -7.38 18.21 7.53
CA TRP A 18 -8.35 17.38 6.82
C TRP A 18 -9.21 16.56 7.78
N GLN A 19 -10.50 16.45 7.46
CA GLN A 19 -11.43 15.62 8.23
C GLN A 19 -11.01 14.14 8.16
N ASN A 20 -11.29 13.41 9.24
CA ASN A 20 -11.01 11.97 9.39
C ASN A 20 -9.54 11.59 9.19
N THR A 21 -8.62 12.46 9.61
CA THR A 21 -7.18 12.21 9.49
C THR A 21 -6.54 12.05 10.86
N MET A 22 -5.79 10.98 11.05
CA MET A 22 -4.95 10.76 12.23
C MET A 22 -3.49 10.66 11.79
N VAL A 23 -2.61 11.44 12.44
CA VAL A 23 -1.17 11.27 12.24
C VAL A 23 -0.71 10.11 13.11
N LEU A 24 0.02 9.17 12.52
CA LEU A 24 0.58 8.03 13.25
C LEU A 24 1.77 8.50 14.10
N GLU A 25 1.60 8.48 15.43
CA GLU A 25 2.64 8.93 16.38
C GLU A 25 3.72 7.88 16.69
N ALA A 26 3.48 6.62 16.30
CA ALA A 26 4.33 5.46 16.63
C ALA A 26 5.13 4.94 15.41
N ASP A 27 5.97 3.91 15.64
CA ASP A 27 6.52 3.13 14.54
C ASP A 27 5.38 2.66 13.63
N VAL A 28 5.47 2.98 12.33
CA VAL A 28 4.39 2.71 11.38
C VAL A 28 4.05 1.22 11.35
N SER A 29 5.03 0.34 11.52
CA SER A 29 4.79 -1.11 11.54
C SER A 29 3.94 -1.52 12.74
N GLU A 30 4.16 -0.92 13.91
CA GLU A 30 3.35 -1.16 15.11
C GLU A 30 1.93 -0.61 14.94
N ALA A 31 1.82 0.63 14.44
CA ALA A 31 0.52 1.25 14.19
C ALA A 31 -0.32 0.43 13.20
N VAL A 32 0.27 0.01 12.08
CA VAL A 32 -0.40 -0.84 11.09
C VAL A 32 -0.72 -2.21 11.67
N SER A 33 0.16 -2.79 12.51
CA SER A 33 -0.13 -4.07 13.19
C SER A 33 -1.34 -3.96 14.10
N ARG A 34 -1.51 -2.84 14.81
CA ARG A 34 -2.68 -2.57 15.65
C ARG A 34 -3.93 -2.37 14.81
N LEU A 35 -3.87 -1.57 13.75
CA LEU A 35 -4.99 -1.35 12.82
C LEU A 35 -5.47 -2.68 12.21
N LYS A 36 -4.57 -3.60 11.88
CA LYS A 36 -4.91 -4.94 11.39
C LYS A 36 -5.61 -5.84 12.41
N GLN A 37 -5.58 -5.51 13.70
CA GLN A 37 -6.27 -6.23 14.77
C GLN A 37 -7.66 -5.65 15.08
N GLU A 38 -7.95 -4.44 14.60
CA GLU A 38 -9.25 -3.80 14.81
C GLU A 38 -10.29 -4.36 13.83
N ASP A 39 -11.56 -4.37 14.26
CA ASP A 39 -12.67 -4.73 13.38
C ASP A 39 -12.82 -3.64 12.31
N GLY A 40 -12.61 -3.98 11.05
CA GLY A 40 -12.56 -2.98 9.98
C GLY A 40 -12.64 -3.56 8.57
N LYS A 41 -12.50 -2.67 7.58
CA LYS A 41 -12.39 -2.99 6.15
C LYS A 41 -10.91 -3.04 5.73
N ASP A 42 -10.66 -3.28 4.45
CA ASP A 42 -9.32 -3.27 3.87
C ASP A 42 -8.55 -1.97 4.17
N ILE A 43 -7.29 -2.11 4.59
CA ILE A 43 -6.36 -1.01 4.76
C ILE A 43 -5.61 -0.81 3.44
N THR A 44 -5.77 0.36 2.81
CA THR A 44 -5.10 0.67 1.53
C THR A 44 -3.97 1.67 1.73
N LEU A 45 -2.76 1.25 1.35
CA LEU A 45 -1.60 2.13 1.32
C LEU A 45 -1.58 2.97 0.04
N ASN A 46 -1.87 4.26 0.16
CA ASN A 46 -1.74 5.22 -0.95
C ASN A 46 -0.36 5.89 -0.92
N GLY A 47 0.68 5.11 -1.25
CA GLY A 47 2.07 5.54 -1.10
C GLY A 47 2.51 5.73 0.36
N SER A 48 3.75 6.11 0.63
CA SER A 48 4.89 6.27 -0.28
C SER A 48 5.52 4.92 -0.65
N THR A 49 6.35 4.87 -1.69
CA THR A 49 7.15 3.66 -1.98
C THR A 49 8.07 3.30 -0.83
N THR A 50 8.60 4.29 -0.10
CA THR A 50 9.41 4.05 1.10
C THR A 50 8.59 3.36 2.19
N LEU A 51 7.37 3.82 2.42
CA LEU A 51 6.47 3.25 3.40
C LEU A 51 6.06 1.83 3.03
N LEU A 52 5.72 1.61 1.76
CA LEU A 52 5.43 0.28 1.23
C LEU A 52 6.59 -0.67 1.53
N ARG A 53 7.82 -0.30 1.20
CA ARG A 53 9.01 -1.14 1.41
C ARG A 53 9.28 -1.45 2.89
N SER A 54 9.03 -0.49 3.77
CA SER A 54 9.12 -0.71 5.22
C SER A 54 8.10 -1.77 5.67
N LEU A 55 6.84 -1.64 5.25
CA LEU A 55 5.78 -2.58 5.61
C LEU A 55 5.98 -3.96 4.96
N LEU A 56 6.54 -4.00 3.74
CA LEU A 56 6.96 -5.23 3.08
C LEU A 56 8.03 -5.95 3.89
N SER A 57 9.06 -5.24 4.34
CA SER A 57 10.15 -5.80 5.15
C SER A 57 9.65 -6.29 6.52
N ALA A 58 8.61 -5.67 7.06
CA ALA A 58 7.93 -6.09 8.28
C ALA A 58 6.93 -7.25 8.09
N GLY A 59 6.69 -7.70 6.85
CA GLY A 59 5.73 -8.77 6.55
C GLY A 59 4.26 -8.37 6.75
N LEU A 60 3.96 -7.07 6.68
CA LEU A 60 2.62 -6.53 6.99
C LEU A 60 1.73 -6.33 5.75
N VAL A 61 2.23 -6.62 4.56
CA VAL A 61 1.50 -6.46 3.29
C VAL A 61 0.91 -7.80 2.83
N ASP A 62 -0.41 -7.88 2.75
CA ASP A 62 -1.14 -9.10 2.37
C ASP A 62 -1.41 -9.21 0.86
N GLY A 63 -1.18 -8.14 0.11
CA GLY A 63 -1.45 -8.11 -1.33
C GLY A 63 -1.04 -6.80 -1.97
N LEU A 64 -0.99 -6.82 -3.30
CA LEU A 64 -0.67 -5.66 -4.12
C LEU A 64 -1.77 -5.44 -5.16
N ARG A 65 -2.30 -4.23 -5.20
CA ARG A 65 -3.07 -3.74 -6.34
C ARG A 65 -2.18 -2.83 -7.17
N LEU A 66 -1.83 -3.29 -8.37
CA LEU A 66 -0.94 -2.59 -9.30
C LEU A 66 -1.76 -2.01 -10.46
N PHE A 67 -1.56 -0.72 -10.73
CA PHE A 67 -2.08 -0.07 -11.93
C PHE A 67 -0.96 0.04 -12.96
N LEU A 68 -1.04 -0.79 -14.00
CA LEU A 68 -0.11 -0.76 -15.12
C LEU A 68 -0.60 0.29 -16.13
N HIS A 69 0.15 1.38 -16.26
CA HIS A 69 -0.12 2.44 -17.24
C HIS A 69 0.54 2.10 -18.59
N PRO A 70 -0.09 2.44 -19.73
CA PRO A 70 0.45 2.17 -21.06
C PRO A 70 1.55 3.17 -21.45
N VAL A 71 2.59 3.29 -20.63
CA VAL A 71 3.73 4.20 -20.83
C VAL A 71 5.05 3.54 -20.43
N ALA A 72 6.07 3.68 -21.27
CA ALA A 72 7.43 3.25 -20.98
C ALA A 72 8.29 4.47 -20.63
N VAL A 73 8.51 4.72 -19.33
CA VAL A 73 9.23 5.90 -18.82
C VAL A 73 10.76 5.79 -18.85
N GLY A 74 11.32 4.59 -19.08
CA GLY A 74 12.76 4.33 -19.24
C GLY A 74 13.58 4.40 -17.94
N SER A 75 13.33 5.37 -17.06
CA SER A 75 13.99 5.53 -15.76
C SER A 75 13.04 6.12 -14.71
N GLY A 76 13.39 5.98 -13.43
CA GLY A 76 12.59 6.51 -12.33
C GLY A 76 12.63 5.64 -11.07
N HIS A 77 11.77 6.00 -10.10
CA HIS A 77 11.63 5.23 -8.86
C HIS A 77 10.97 3.88 -9.15
N ARG A 78 11.62 2.80 -8.68
CA ARG A 78 11.08 1.45 -8.77
C ARG A 78 10.21 1.16 -7.55
N LEU A 79 9.20 0.33 -7.71
CA LEU A 79 8.38 -0.12 -6.58
C LEU A 79 9.23 -0.90 -5.57
N PHE A 80 9.99 -1.89 -6.06
CA PHE A 80 10.92 -2.70 -5.28
C PHE A 80 12.37 -2.22 -5.50
N GLY A 81 13.12 -2.14 -4.40
CA GLY A 81 14.56 -1.97 -4.40
C GLY A 81 15.31 -3.28 -4.60
N SER A 82 16.64 -3.21 -4.58
CA SER A 82 17.49 -4.40 -4.65
C SER A 82 17.39 -5.20 -3.35
N GLY A 83 16.96 -6.47 -3.43
CA GLY A 83 16.86 -7.37 -2.27
C GLY A 83 15.51 -7.41 -1.57
N GLU A 84 14.56 -6.55 -1.97
CA GLU A 84 13.18 -6.57 -1.47
C GLU A 84 12.34 -7.53 -2.33
N ALA A 85 11.75 -8.56 -1.73
CA ALA A 85 10.90 -9.51 -2.44
C ALA A 85 9.73 -9.97 -1.57
N LEU A 86 8.53 -9.97 -2.15
CA LEU A 86 7.33 -10.61 -1.58
C LEU A 86 7.30 -12.14 -1.79
N GLY A 87 8.33 -12.68 -2.45
CA GLY A 87 8.31 -14.06 -2.92
C GLY A 87 7.42 -14.22 -4.15
N VAL A 88 6.83 -15.41 -4.29
CA VAL A 88 5.96 -15.75 -5.42
C VAL A 88 4.58 -15.14 -5.18
N LEU A 89 4.05 -14.46 -6.19
CA LEU A 89 2.73 -13.84 -6.16
C LEU A 89 1.74 -14.62 -7.03
N LYS A 90 0.49 -14.71 -6.58
CA LYS A 90 -0.63 -15.26 -7.33
C LYS A 90 -1.56 -14.12 -7.74
N LEU A 91 -1.89 -14.06 -9.03
CA LEU A 91 -2.89 -13.14 -9.56
C LEU A 91 -4.28 -13.59 -9.08
N SER A 92 -5.00 -12.71 -8.38
CA SER A 92 -6.39 -12.94 -7.98
C SER A 92 -7.38 -12.21 -8.87
N GLU A 93 -7.00 -11.06 -9.42
CA GLU A 93 -7.88 -10.23 -10.24
C GLU A 93 -7.10 -9.50 -11.34
N CYS A 94 -7.69 -9.40 -12.52
CA CYS A 94 -7.18 -8.61 -13.63
C CYS A 94 -8.34 -7.86 -14.29
N HIS A 95 -8.22 -6.54 -14.38
CA HIS A 95 -9.25 -5.68 -14.97
C HIS A 95 -8.62 -4.66 -15.93
N PRO A 96 -8.84 -4.78 -17.25
CA PRO A 96 -8.47 -3.75 -18.21
C PRO A 96 -9.52 -2.63 -18.23
N TYR A 97 -9.05 -1.38 -18.32
CA TYR A 97 -9.88 -0.19 -18.51
C TYR A 97 -9.79 0.30 -19.96
N ASP A 98 -10.81 1.02 -20.43
CA ASP A 98 -10.85 1.64 -21.77
C ASP A 98 -9.71 2.66 -21.99
N SER A 99 -9.14 3.20 -20.91
CA SER A 99 -7.97 4.09 -20.95
C SER A 99 -6.66 3.37 -21.32
N GLY A 100 -6.67 2.03 -21.42
CA GLY A 100 -5.50 1.19 -21.61
C GLY A 100 -4.74 0.89 -20.30
N VAL A 101 -5.19 1.41 -19.17
CA VAL A 101 -4.68 1.02 -17.85
C VAL A 101 -5.18 -0.40 -17.52
N VAL A 102 -4.33 -1.20 -16.86
CA VAL A 102 -4.73 -2.51 -16.34
C VAL A 102 -4.54 -2.52 -14.82
N SER A 103 -5.60 -2.82 -14.07
CA SER A 103 -5.51 -3.13 -12.64
C SER A 103 -5.24 -4.62 -12.46
N LEU A 104 -4.22 -4.94 -11.65
CA LEU A 104 -3.83 -6.30 -11.31
C LEU A 104 -3.80 -6.42 -9.78
N THR A 105 -4.59 -7.34 -9.22
CA THR A 105 -4.54 -7.67 -7.80
C THR A 105 -3.77 -8.97 -7.60
N TYR A 106 -2.74 -8.93 -6.77
CA TYR A 106 -1.89 -10.05 -6.40
C TYR A 106 -1.91 -10.28 -4.90
N HIS A 107 -1.78 -11.55 -4.50
CA HIS A 107 -1.50 -11.94 -3.12
C HIS A 107 -0.25 -12.83 -3.08
N PRO A 108 0.45 -12.93 -1.95
CA PRO A 108 1.44 -13.98 -1.74
C PRO A 108 0.84 -15.35 -2.10
N ALA A 109 1.55 -16.12 -2.90
CA ALA A 109 1.15 -17.50 -3.16
C ALA A 109 1.25 -18.27 -1.83
N GLU A 110 0.22 -19.04 -1.49
CA GLU A 110 0.27 -19.97 -0.35
C GLU A 110 1.53 -20.86 -0.49
N ARG A 111 2.22 -21.05 0.63
CA ARG A 111 3.46 -21.83 0.68
C ARG A 111 3.19 -23.33 0.65
#